data_AF-A0A0N4URF6-F1
#
_entry.id   AF-A0A0N4URF6-F1
#
_cell.length_a   1.000
_cell.length_b   1.000
_cell.length_c   1.000
_cell.angle_alpha   90.00
_cell.angle_beta   90.00
_cell.angle_gamma   90.00
#
_symmetry.space_group_name_H-M   'P 1'
#
loop_
_entity.id
_entity.type
_entity.pdbx_description
1 polymer ?
#
loop_
_entity_poly.entity_id
_entity_poly.type
_entity_poly.pdbx_seq_one_letter_code
_entity_poly.pdbx_strand_id
1 'polypeptide(L)'
;MTMCVLHCVCANAEFIQMNEEHFKNPQDSVQSQYSECKKENCTIGETIVDYGCKRAEMKCATNMKFKVISELKSNGAHRLTKCFLRCECDSNNFIEKSGKCIKKAPSEEAKCKQKNCALGEIVVDLSCVKTGMKCGTNMVFKFIIKLESWRGTAFLKKCIMRCSCDNYFIEKSGQCVRVIDERVPISSIQPSSNHKTTAYSPLLYENGNCLRQIICDACNPIGNKCGTNMVFDLVYENHSGDSCLMRCVCNSESVDVNDGRCIESSLINEKTMPKFIARRYITEERIEFELRITDGTTRSPRYFYLAQTI
;
A
#
# COMPACT_ATOMS: atom_id res chain seq x y z
N MET A 1 8.63 -34.33 14.22
CA MET A 1 8.75 -33.60 12.94
C MET A 1 10.03 -32.79 12.98
N THR A 2 11.06 -33.24 12.27
CA THR A 2 12.35 -32.54 12.18
C THR A 2 12.22 -31.46 11.11
N MET A 3 12.34 -30.19 11.48
CA MET A 3 12.38 -29.08 10.52
C MET A 3 13.83 -28.88 10.08
N CYS A 4 14.12 -29.09 8.80
CA CYS A 4 15.38 -28.66 8.20
C CYS A 4 15.24 -27.21 7.75
N VAL A 5 16.14 -26.34 8.20
CA VAL A 5 16.29 -24.98 7.67
C VAL A 5 17.50 -24.99 6.74
N LEU A 6 17.28 -24.78 5.44
CA LEU A 6 18.37 -24.51 4.51
C LEU A 6 18.74 -23.03 4.60
N HIS A 7 20.02 -22.76 4.84
CA HIS A 7 20.61 -21.43 4.69
C HIS A 7 21.37 -21.39 3.37
N CYS A 8 21.10 -20.40 2.52
CA CYS A 8 21.95 -20.09 1.39
C CYS A 8 23.25 -19.47 1.90
N VAL A 9 24.38 -20.06 1.51
CA VAL A 9 25.73 -19.53 1.74
C VAL A 9 26.36 -19.19 0.40
N CYS A 10 27.28 -18.23 0.38
CA CYS A 10 28.07 -17.92 -0.80
C CYS A 10 28.79 -19.18 -1.33
N ALA A 11 28.67 -19.46 -2.62
CA ALA A 11 29.33 -20.61 -3.25
C ALA A 11 30.87 -20.49 -3.31
N ASN A 12 31.41 -19.28 -3.16
CA ASN A 12 32.83 -18.99 -3.25
C ASN A 12 33.24 -18.00 -2.13
N ALA A 13 34.43 -18.19 -1.55
CA ALA A 13 35.02 -17.31 -0.52
C ALA A 13 35.26 -15.88 -1.03
N GLU A 14 35.24 -15.71 -2.35
CA GLU A 14 35.19 -14.41 -3.02
C GLU A 14 33.88 -13.65 -2.82
N PHE A 15 32.86 -14.17 -2.14
CA PHE A 15 31.62 -13.43 -1.91
C PHE A 15 31.30 -13.28 -0.43
N ILE A 16 30.88 -12.08 -0.05
CA ILE A 16 30.42 -11.72 1.29
C ILE A 16 28.90 -11.54 1.19
N GLN A 17 28.17 -12.20 2.09
CA GLN A 17 26.72 -12.02 2.20
C GLN A 17 26.43 -10.81 3.10
N MET A 18 25.73 -9.81 2.58
CA MET A 18 25.23 -8.66 3.35
C MET A 18 23.75 -8.45 3.01
N ASN A 19 22.87 -8.48 4.01
CA ASN A 19 21.43 -8.25 3.85
C ASN A 19 20.77 -9.14 2.76
N GLU A 20 21.08 -10.44 2.75
CA GLU A 20 20.61 -11.42 1.75
C GLU A 20 21.13 -11.22 0.31
N GLU A 21 21.98 -10.21 0.08
CA GLU A 21 22.66 -9.99 -1.20
C GLU A 21 24.12 -10.47 -1.13
N HIS A 22 24.62 -11.01 -2.24
CA HIS A 22 25.99 -11.56 -2.35
C HIS A 22 26.89 -10.57 -3.10
N PHE A 23 27.91 -10.05 -2.44
CA PHE A 23 28.86 -9.08 -3.00
C PHE A 23 30.24 -9.70 -3.14
N LYS A 24 30.96 -9.37 -4.22
CA LYS A 24 32.34 -9.84 -4.39
C LYS A 24 33.26 -9.20 -3.35
N ASN A 25 34.07 -10.00 -2.66
CA ASN A 25 35.03 -9.61 -1.64
C ASN A 25 36.06 -8.66 -2.29
N PRO A 26 36.15 -7.39 -1.84
CA PRO A 26 36.97 -6.39 -2.52
C PRO A 26 38.49 -6.60 -2.40
N GLN A 27 38.98 -7.61 -1.65
CA GLN A 27 40.41 -7.76 -1.39
C GLN A 27 41.21 -8.39 -2.53
N ASP A 28 40.58 -9.14 -3.45
CA ASP A 28 41.30 -9.90 -4.49
C ASP A 28 41.27 -9.28 -5.91
N SER A 29 40.86 -8.01 -6.04
CA SER A 29 41.05 -7.26 -7.29
C SER A 29 41.65 -5.89 -7.01
N VAL A 30 42.98 -5.84 -6.95
CA VAL A 30 43.81 -4.62 -6.94
C VAL A 30 43.75 -3.95 -8.33
N GLN A 31 42.56 -3.51 -8.72
CA GLN A 31 42.25 -2.46 -9.69
C GLN A 31 40.72 -2.30 -9.65
N SER A 32 40.26 -1.76 -8.52
CA SER A 32 38.84 -1.72 -8.20
C SER A 32 38.08 -0.85 -9.20
N GLN A 33 37.06 -1.45 -9.81
CA GLN A 33 36.05 -0.79 -10.65
C GLN A 33 35.15 0.18 -9.86
N TYR A 34 35.66 0.82 -8.80
CA TYR A 34 34.99 1.94 -8.15
C TYR A 34 35.16 3.14 -9.07
N SER A 35 34.05 3.59 -9.64
CA SER A 35 34.04 4.79 -10.44
C SER A 35 34.51 5.96 -9.58
N GLU A 36 35.55 6.65 -10.06
CA GLU A 36 35.91 7.96 -9.54
C GLU A 36 34.84 8.96 -10.00
N CYS A 37 33.67 8.91 -9.37
CA CYS A 37 32.71 9.98 -9.55
C CYS A 37 33.37 11.25 -9.01
N LYS A 38 33.75 12.14 -9.93
CA LYS A 38 34.37 13.42 -9.60
C LYS A 38 33.38 14.14 -8.69
N LYS A 39 33.90 14.70 -7.59
CA LYS A 39 33.15 15.46 -6.57
C LYS A 39 32.06 16.27 -7.29
N GLU A 40 30.79 15.86 -7.13
CA GLU A 40 29.56 16.50 -7.65
C GLU A 40 28.95 16.01 -8.98
N ASN A 41 29.49 15.00 -9.65
CA ASN A 41 28.92 14.45 -10.90
C ASN A 41 28.59 12.94 -10.83
N CYS A 42 28.17 12.45 -9.66
CA CYS A 42 27.81 11.04 -9.49
C CYS A 42 26.40 10.76 -10.01
N THR A 43 26.20 9.59 -10.61
CA THR A 43 24.89 9.10 -11.03
C THR A 43 24.11 8.48 -9.87
N ILE A 44 22.79 8.44 -9.96
CA ILE A 44 21.96 7.83 -8.92
C ILE A 44 22.29 6.34 -8.79
N GLY A 45 22.50 5.91 -7.55
CA GLY A 45 22.86 4.54 -7.22
C GLY A 45 24.35 4.20 -7.35
N GLU A 46 25.17 5.11 -7.86
CA GLU A 46 26.62 4.94 -7.96
C GLU A 46 27.26 4.79 -6.57
N THR A 47 28.22 3.88 -6.46
CA THR A 47 28.85 3.54 -5.17
C THR A 47 30.33 3.90 -5.15
N ILE A 48 30.78 4.43 -4.01
CA ILE A 48 32.20 4.75 -3.78
C ILE A 48 32.67 4.18 -2.45
N VAL A 49 33.99 4.05 -2.33
CA VAL A 49 34.66 3.75 -1.06
C VAL A 49 35.25 5.04 -0.51
N ASP A 50 34.94 5.34 0.75
CA ASP A 50 35.44 6.53 1.43
C ASP A 50 36.12 6.17 2.76
N TYR A 51 37.43 6.44 2.83
CA TYR A 51 38.24 6.18 4.01
C TYR A 51 38.08 7.34 5.00
N GLY A 52 37.60 7.00 6.20
CA GLY A 52 37.22 7.95 7.24
C GLY A 52 35.83 8.56 7.07
N CYS A 53 35.04 8.09 6.09
CA CYS A 53 33.63 8.47 5.91
C CYS A 53 33.38 9.99 5.80
N LYS A 54 34.38 10.74 5.33
CA LYS A 54 34.37 12.21 5.22
C LYS A 54 33.31 12.73 4.25
N ARG A 55 32.87 11.91 3.30
CA ARG A 55 31.87 12.23 2.27
C ARG A 55 30.45 11.84 2.66
N ALA A 56 30.23 11.17 3.80
CA ALA A 56 28.89 10.83 4.25
C ALA A 56 28.01 12.10 4.35
N GLU A 57 26.78 12.03 3.83
CA GLU A 57 25.83 13.14 3.72
C GLU A 57 26.29 14.35 2.87
N MET A 58 27.49 14.32 2.26
CA MET A 58 27.90 15.34 1.29
C MET A 58 27.13 15.20 -0.02
N LYS A 59 26.97 16.31 -0.73
CA LYS A 59 26.39 16.31 -2.08
C LYS A 59 27.24 15.46 -3.03
N CYS A 60 26.58 14.56 -3.75
CA CYS A 60 27.20 13.75 -4.80
C CYS A 60 26.77 14.20 -6.21
N ALA A 61 25.60 14.85 -6.32
CA ALA A 61 25.08 15.51 -7.52
C ALA A 61 23.92 16.46 -7.16
N THR A 62 23.32 17.11 -8.16
CA THR A 62 22.12 17.93 -7.98
C THR A 62 20.99 17.12 -7.34
N ASN A 63 20.49 17.60 -6.19
CA ASN A 63 19.42 16.98 -5.41
C ASN A 63 19.76 15.59 -4.81
N MET A 64 21.05 15.25 -4.75
CA MET A 64 21.55 13.96 -4.29
C MET A 64 22.62 14.12 -3.21
N LYS A 65 22.73 13.14 -2.31
CA LYS A 65 23.78 13.06 -1.29
C LYS A 65 24.28 11.64 -1.12
N PHE A 66 25.50 11.51 -0.62
CA PHE A 66 26.04 10.20 -0.27
C PHE A 66 25.36 9.67 0.99
N LYS A 67 24.86 8.43 0.91
CA LYS A 67 24.34 7.64 2.02
C LYS A 67 25.30 6.49 2.34
N VAL A 68 25.52 6.22 3.62
CA VAL A 68 26.34 5.09 4.06
C VAL A 68 25.54 3.81 3.86
N ILE A 69 26.07 2.87 3.07
CA ILE A 69 25.50 1.53 2.86
C ILE A 69 26.05 0.58 3.93
N SER A 70 27.36 0.64 4.16
CA SER A 70 28.05 -0.18 5.14
C SER A 70 29.32 0.50 5.64
N GLU A 71 29.69 0.19 6.88
CA GLU A 71 30.88 0.70 7.56
C GLU A 71 31.73 -0.49 8.03
N LEU A 72 33.00 -0.53 7.64
CA LEU A 72 33.97 -1.49 8.13
C LEU A 72 34.96 -0.78 9.05
N LYS A 73 35.03 -1.23 10.31
CA LYS A 73 36.01 -0.76 11.29
C LYS A 73 37.12 -1.81 11.41
N SER A 74 38.36 -1.41 11.15
CA SER A 74 39.52 -2.28 11.39
C SER A 74 40.06 -2.04 12.80
N ASN A 75 40.29 -3.12 13.56
CA ASN A 75 40.81 -3.11 14.93
C ASN A 75 42.36 -3.02 14.99
N GLY A 76 43.03 -2.69 13.89
CA GLY A 76 44.49 -2.53 13.84
C GLY A 76 44.99 -1.29 14.59
N ALA A 77 46.33 -1.18 14.72
CA ALA A 77 47.02 -0.04 15.34
C ALA A 77 46.61 1.31 14.74
N HIS A 78 46.18 1.32 13.48
CA HIS A 78 45.51 2.45 12.84
C HIS A 78 44.02 2.13 12.71
N ARG A 79 43.18 2.80 13.51
CA ARG A 79 41.71 2.74 13.42
C ARG A 79 41.22 3.37 12.12
N LEU A 80 41.38 2.64 11.02
CA LEU A 80 40.84 3.04 9.73
C LEU A 80 39.38 2.62 9.64
N THR A 81 38.52 3.59 9.41
CA THR A 81 37.11 3.37 9.09
C THR A 81 36.96 3.41 7.58
N LYS A 82 36.34 2.40 6.99
CA LYS A 82 36.06 2.32 5.55
C LYS A 82 34.54 2.34 5.35
N CYS A 83 34.02 3.38 4.74
CA CYS A 83 32.61 3.47 4.37
C CYS A 83 32.40 3.11 2.91
N PHE A 84 31.36 2.32 2.64
CA PHE A 84 30.78 2.20 1.32
C PHE A 84 29.61 3.16 1.23
N LEU A 85 29.68 4.10 0.30
CA LEU A 85 28.68 5.15 0.13
C LEU A 85 27.93 4.95 -1.18
N ARG A 86 26.64 5.26 -1.20
CA ARG A 86 25.79 5.31 -2.40
C ARG A 86 25.32 6.73 -2.64
N CYS A 87 25.35 7.20 -3.88
CA CYS A 87 24.71 8.45 -4.25
C CYS A 87 23.18 8.24 -4.38
N GLU A 88 22.39 8.89 -3.52
CA GLU A 88 20.93 8.77 -3.49
C GLU A 88 20.27 10.15 -3.46
N CYS A 89 18.99 10.25 -3.81
CA CYS A 89 18.24 11.50 -3.65
C CYS A 89 18.26 11.97 -2.20
N ASP A 90 18.35 13.29 -1.97
CA ASP A 90 18.23 13.83 -0.61
C ASP A 90 16.81 13.61 -0.08
N SER A 91 16.67 12.58 0.76
CA SER A 91 15.42 12.08 1.34
C SER A 91 14.58 13.14 2.03
N ASN A 92 15.16 14.27 2.42
CA ASN A 92 14.43 15.36 3.05
C ASN A 92 13.53 16.08 2.05
N ASN A 93 14.01 16.29 0.82
CA ASN A 93 13.41 17.22 -0.14
C ASN A 93 13.10 16.60 -1.50
N PHE A 94 13.61 15.40 -1.80
CA PHE A 94 13.54 14.79 -3.12
C PHE A 94 13.16 13.32 -3.06
N ILE A 95 12.60 12.85 -4.16
CA ILE A 95 12.18 11.46 -4.36
C ILE A 95 12.70 10.98 -5.70
N GLU A 96 13.10 9.71 -5.77
CA GLU A 96 13.53 9.13 -7.03
C GLU A 96 12.32 8.74 -7.88
N LYS A 97 12.25 9.30 -9.10
CA LYS A 97 11.25 8.94 -10.10
C LYS A 97 11.92 8.82 -11.46
N SER A 98 11.86 7.62 -12.05
CA SER A 98 12.46 7.32 -13.35
C SER A 98 13.95 7.68 -13.43
N GLY A 99 14.72 7.31 -12.40
CA GLY A 99 16.17 7.58 -12.31
C GLY A 99 16.54 9.06 -12.11
N LYS A 100 15.58 9.92 -11.73
CA LYS A 100 15.81 11.35 -11.45
C LYS A 100 15.29 11.72 -10.07
N CYS A 101 15.98 12.63 -9.40
CA CYS A 101 15.53 13.22 -8.15
C CYS A 101 14.60 14.40 -8.43
N ILE A 102 13.30 14.17 -8.25
CA ILE A 102 12.29 15.22 -8.34
C ILE A 102 12.00 15.77 -6.95
N LYS A 103 11.75 17.08 -6.85
CA LYS A 103 11.40 17.70 -5.58
C LYS A 103 10.15 16.99 -5.06
N LYS A 104 10.15 16.62 -3.77
CA LYS A 104 8.91 16.31 -3.08
C LYS A 104 7.97 17.47 -3.38
N ALA A 105 6.77 17.15 -3.86
CA ALA A 105 5.69 18.11 -3.70
C ALA A 105 5.76 18.53 -2.22
N PRO A 106 5.73 19.83 -1.88
CA PRO A 106 5.68 20.25 -0.49
C PRO A 106 4.66 19.34 0.14
N SER A 107 5.10 18.50 1.09
CA SER A 107 4.28 17.44 1.65
C SER A 107 2.91 18.05 1.84
N GLU A 108 1.88 17.45 1.27
CA GLU A 108 0.53 17.86 1.54
C GLU A 108 0.28 17.68 3.05
N GLU A 109 0.74 18.68 3.81
CA GLU A 109 0.07 19.21 4.97
C GLU A 109 -1.21 19.96 4.55
N ALA A 110 -1.69 19.75 3.32
CA ALA A 110 -3.08 19.33 3.15
C ALA A 110 -3.29 17.93 3.76
N LYS A 111 -2.87 17.72 5.02
CA LYS A 111 -3.52 16.77 5.91
C LYS A 111 -4.97 17.16 5.79
N CYS A 112 -5.81 16.28 5.25
CA CYS A 112 -7.23 16.39 5.48
C CYS A 112 -7.46 16.80 6.94
N LYS A 113 -7.86 18.06 7.14
CA LYS A 113 -8.00 18.67 8.47
C LYS A 113 -9.29 18.15 9.07
N GLN A 114 -9.27 16.89 9.49
CA GLN A 114 -10.31 16.08 10.15
C GLN A 114 -11.70 16.02 9.49
N LYS A 115 -12.12 17.01 8.71
CA LYS A 115 -13.47 17.18 8.14
C LYS A 115 -13.48 17.70 6.69
N ASN A 116 -12.32 17.97 6.08
CA ASN A 116 -12.20 18.56 4.74
C ASN A 116 -11.28 17.74 3.83
N CYS A 117 -11.41 16.41 3.85
CA CYS A 117 -10.77 15.53 2.87
C CYS A 117 -11.48 15.66 1.52
N ALA A 118 -10.73 15.51 0.44
CA ALA A 118 -11.31 15.25 -0.87
C ALA A 118 -11.85 13.83 -0.98
N LEU A 119 -12.85 13.61 -1.84
CA LEU A 119 -13.36 12.27 -2.13
C LEU A 119 -12.22 11.42 -2.71
N GLY A 120 -11.99 10.27 -2.09
CA GLY A 120 -10.95 9.33 -2.46
C GLY A 120 -9.56 9.61 -1.88
N GLU A 121 -9.38 10.69 -1.12
CA GLU A 121 -8.15 10.97 -0.38
C GLU A 121 -7.89 9.87 0.65
N ILE A 122 -6.63 9.45 0.78
CA ILE A 122 -6.24 8.39 1.71
C ILE A 122 -5.46 9.00 2.85
N VAL A 123 -5.74 8.52 4.05
CA VAL A 123 -5.06 8.93 5.27
C VAL A 123 -4.52 7.72 6.01
N VAL A 124 -3.46 7.94 6.76
CA VAL A 124 -2.92 6.98 7.72
C VAL A 124 -3.32 7.42 9.12
N ASP A 125 -3.92 6.51 9.89
CA ASP A 125 -4.28 6.73 11.29
C ASP A 125 -3.65 5.66 12.16
N LEU A 126 -2.78 6.09 13.08
CA LEU A 126 -2.01 5.25 13.99
C LEU A 126 -2.85 4.59 15.10
N SER A 127 -4.14 4.90 15.15
CA SER A 127 -5.06 4.40 16.17
C SER A 127 -6.36 3.85 15.59
N CYS A 128 -6.56 3.99 14.27
CA CYS A 128 -7.80 3.66 13.57
C CYS A 128 -9.07 4.38 14.10
N VAL A 129 -8.91 5.39 14.98
CA VAL A 129 -9.99 6.12 15.64
C VAL A 129 -10.86 6.89 14.64
N LYS A 130 -10.33 7.25 13.47
CA LYS A 130 -11.10 7.98 12.46
C LYS A 130 -12.06 7.11 11.65
N THR A 131 -12.05 5.79 11.81
CA THR A 131 -12.93 4.90 11.03
C THR A 131 -14.40 5.28 11.26
N GLY A 132 -15.14 5.51 10.17
CA GLY A 132 -16.53 5.96 10.21
C GLY A 132 -16.73 7.44 10.55
N MET A 133 -15.69 8.17 10.96
CA MET A 133 -15.78 9.62 11.17
C MET A 133 -15.97 10.35 9.85
N LYS A 134 -16.71 11.46 9.88
CA LYS A 134 -16.90 12.32 8.72
C LYS A 134 -15.57 12.89 8.24
N CYS A 135 -15.29 12.68 6.96
CA CYS A 135 -14.12 13.25 6.29
C CYS A 135 -14.50 14.39 5.32
N GLY A 136 -15.80 14.57 5.06
CA GLY A 136 -16.34 15.70 4.30
C GLY A 136 -17.87 15.63 4.21
N THR A 137 -18.48 16.45 3.36
CA THR A 137 -19.94 16.42 3.13
C THR A 137 -20.34 15.09 2.51
N ASN A 138 -21.22 14.34 3.19
CA ASN A 138 -21.70 13.02 2.76
C ASN A 138 -20.61 11.96 2.61
N MET A 139 -19.46 12.16 3.28
CA MET A 139 -18.30 11.28 3.20
C MET A 139 -17.82 10.87 4.60
N VAL A 140 -17.37 9.62 4.71
CA VAL A 140 -16.78 9.03 5.92
C VAL A 140 -15.46 8.35 5.59
N PHE A 141 -14.57 8.27 6.57
CA PHE A 141 -13.39 7.45 6.45
C PHE A 141 -13.80 5.97 6.45
N LYS A 142 -13.53 5.30 5.33
CA LYS A 142 -13.64 3.85 5.21
C LYS A 142 -12.26 3.24 5.24
N PHE A 143 -12.18 2.12 5.91
CA PHE A 143 -10.95 1.38 6.03
C PHE A 143 -10.55 0.76 4.69
N ILE A 144 -9.26 0.82 4.34
CA ILE A 144 -8.66 0.04 3.25
C ILE A 144 -7.92 -1.15 3.84
N ILE A 145 -6.91 -0.89 4.70
CA ILE A 145 -6.06 -1.94 5.30
C ILE A 145 -5.71 -1.61 6.77
N LYS A 146 -5.59 -2.67 7.60
CA LYS A 146 -5.25 -2.67 9.03
C LYS A 146 -3.92 -3.36 9.10
N LEU A 147 -2.96 -2.63 9.60
CA LEU A 147 -1.64 -3.13 9.89
C LEU A 147 -1.57 -3.28 11.40
N GLU A 148 -1.61 -4.52 11.85
CA GLU A 148 -1.35 -4.86 13.24
C GLU A 148 0.10 -5.33 13.34
N SER A 149 0.96 -4.51 13.96
CA SER A 149 2.35 -4.89 14.18
C SER A 149 2.53 -5.38 15.61
N TRP A 150 2.94 -6.64 15.74
CA TRP A 150 3.35 -7.20 17.02
C TRP A 150 4.82 -6.83 17.28
N ARG A 151 5.07 -5.66 17.89
CA ARG A 151 6.40 -5.29 18.40
C ARG A 151 6.32 -4.99 19.90
N GLY A 152 6.48 -6.03 20.71
CA GLY A 152 6.55 -5.92 22.18
C GLY A 152 5.19 -5.77 22.86
N THR A 153 5.19 -5.16 24.04
CA THR A 153 4.00 -4.95 24.89
C THR A 153 3.01 -3.88 24.37
N ALA A 154 3.34 -3.17 23.29
CA ALA A 154 2.49 -2.15 22.69
C ALA A 154 2.00 -2.60 21.31
N PHE A 155 0.69 -2.75 21.15
CA PHE A 155 0.04 -2.97 19.87
C PHE A 155 0.02 -1.66 19.09
N LEU A 156 0.86 -1.53 18.06
CA LEU A 156 0.75 -0.45 17.09
C LEU A 156 -0.24 -0.88 16.01
N LYS A 157 -1.43 -0.27 16.03
CA LYS A 157 -2.49 -0.47 15.02
C LYS A 157 -2.46 0.68 14.03
N LYS A 158 -1.90 0.47 12.84
CA LYS A 158 -1.90 1.47 11.77
C LYS A 158 -3.04 1.16 10.79
N CYS A 159 -3.93 2.11 10.55
CA CYS A 159 -4.99 1.99 9.55
C CYS A 159 -4.69 2.89 8.35
N ILE A 160 -4.78 2.32 7.16
CA ILE A 160 -4.85 3.05 5.91
C ILE A 160 -6.33 3.16 5.55
N MET A 161 -6.83 4.39 5.41
CA MET A 161 -8.25 4.68 5.21
C MET A 161 -8.46 5.59 4.01
N ARG A 162 -9.60 5.47 3.33
CA ARG A 162 -10.02 6.31 2.21
C ARG A 162 -11.24 7.14 2.61
N CYS A 163 -11.23 8.44 2.36
CA CYS A 163 -12.44 9.24 2.43
C CYS A 163 -13.39 8.82 1.29
N SER A 164 -14.54 8.26 1.65
CA SER A 164 -15.48 7.64 0.70
C SER A 164 -16.91 8.10 1.01
N CYS A 165 -17.84 7.96 0.06
CA CYS A 165 -19.24 8.26 0.33
C CYS A 165 -19.78 7.42 1.50
N ASP A 166 -20.52 8.11 2.38
CA ASP A 166 -21.29 7.48 3.45
C ASP A 166 -22.34 6.51 2.84
N ASN A 167 -22.86 5.57 3.63
CA ASN A 167 -23.65 4.43 3.14
C ASN A 167 -24.94 4.85 2.41
N TYR A 168 -25.46 6.05 2.67
CA TYR A 168 -26.64 6.61 2.01
C TYR A 168 -26.34 7.38 0.71
N PHE A 169 -25.07 7.44 0.30
CA PHE A 169 -24.61 8.24 -0.82
C PHE A 169 -23.78 7.41 -1.80
N ILE A 170 -23.83 7.81 -3.06
CA ILE A 170 -23.05 7.22 -4.14
C ILE A 170 -22.14 8.27 -4.76
N GLU A 171 -20.98 7.82 -5.23
CA GLU A 171 -20.04 8.65 -5.96
C GLU A 171 -20.57 8.88 -7.39
N LYS A 172 -20.89 10.13 -7.73
CA LYS A 172 -21.28 10.58 -9.06
C LYS A 172 -20.46 11.81 -9.40
N SER A 173 -19.64 11.72 -10.46
CA SER A 173 -18.79 12.83 -10.94
C SER A 173 -17.89 13.43 -9.84
N GLY A 174 -17.30 12.59 -8.98
CA GLY A 174 -16.43 13.02 -7.89
C GLY A 174 -17.15 13.64 -6.68
N GLN A 175 -18.48 13.52 -6.60
CA GLN A 175 -19.29 14.00 -5.48
C GLN A 175 -20.14 12.88 -4.89
N CYS A 176 -20.49 12.99 -3.60
CA CYS A 176 -21.37 12.04 -2.93
C CYS A 176 -22.82 12.54 -2.96
N VAL A 177 -23.65 11.91 -3.80
CA VAL A 177 -25.07 12.23 -3.99
C VAL A 177 -25.97 11.19 -3.33
N ARG A 178 -27.10 11.62 -2.77
CA ARG A 178 -28.02 10.74 -2.04
C ARG A 178 -28.73 9.82 -3.03
N VAL A 179 -28.90 8.55 -2.67
CA VAL A 179 -29.53 7.53 -3.54
C VAL A 179 -31.03 7.78 -3.81
N ILE A 180 -31.66 8.78 -3.17
CA ILE A 180 -33.12 8.88 -3.10
C ILE A 180 -33.74 9.92 -4.08
N ASP A 181 -32.95 10.63 -4.89
CA ASP A 181 -33.51 11.69 -5.78
C ASP A 181 -33.69 11.30 -7.27
N GLU A 182 -33.37 10.08 -7.66
CA GLU A 182 -33.87 9.53 -8.93
C GLU A 182 -35.10 8.66 -8.65
N ARG A 183 -36.20 9.29 -8.22
CA ARG A 183 -37.52 8.80 -8.68
C ARG A 183 -37.53 9.01 -10.20
N VAL A 184 -36.86 8.13 -10.95
CA VAL A 184 -37.33 7.81 -12.28
C VAL A 184 -38.77 7.37 -12.03
N PRO A 185 -39.78 8.12 -12.51
CA PRO A 185 -41.14 7.69 -12.35
C PRO A 185 -41.21 6.28 -12.93
N ILE A 186 -41.55 5.28 -12.12
CA ILE A 186 -41.74 3.91 -12.62
C ILE A 186 -42.77 3.92 -13.77
N SER A 187 -43.60 4.97 -13.86
CA SER A 187 -44.48 5.25 -14.99
C SER A 187 -43.79 5.50 -16.35
N SER A 188 -42.46 5.68 -16.43
CA SER A 188 -41.75 5.71 -17.72
C SER A 188 -41.16 4.35 -18.12
N ILE A 189 -41.17 3.36 -17.22
CA ILE A 189 -40.88 1.98 -17.56
C ILE A 189 -42.24 1.35 -17.88
N GLN A 190 -42.71 1.54 -19.11
CA GLN A 190 -43.89 0.81 -19.56
C GLN A 190 -43.61 -0.69 -19.41
N PRO A 191 -44.37 -1.42 -18.58
CA PRO A 191 -44.27 -2.85 -18.55
C PRO A 191 -44.65 -3.33 -19.93
N SER A 192 -43.68 -3.88 -20.67
CA SER A 192 -43.96 -4.68 -21.86
C SER A 192 -44.84 -5.84 -21.42
N SER A 193 -46.15 -5.64 -21.57
CA SER A 193 -47.19 -6.57 -21.20
C SER A 193 -47.13 -7.74 -22.18
N ASN A 194 -46.22 -8.69 -21.96
CA ASN A 194 -46.26 -10.03 -22.56
C ASN A 194 -45.19 -11.04 -22.07
N HIS A 195 -44.54 -10.85 -20.91
CA HIS A 195 -43.69 -11.90 -20.35
C HIS A 195 -44.18 -12.39 -18.99
N LYS A 196 -44.95 -13.48 -19.03
CA LYS A 196 -45.12 -14.41 -17.90
C LYS A 196 -43.75 -14.98 -17.54
N THR A 197 -43.31 -14.68 -16.32
CA THR A 197 -42.54 -15.56 -15.44
C THR A 197 -41.30 -16.23 -16.06
N THR A 198 -40.18 -15.50 -16.21
CA THR A 198 -38.83 -16.09 -16.15
C THR A 198 -37.77 -14.98 -16.05
N ALA A 199 -36.99 -15.05 -14.97
CA ALA A 199 -35.59 -14.63 -14.82
C ALA A 199 -35.15 -13.22 -15.30
N TYR A 200 -34.74 -12.41 -14.31
CA TYR A 200 -33.62 -11.45 -14.35
C TYR A 200 -33.20 -10.94 -15.74
N SER A 201 -33.65 -9.76 -16.14
CA SER A 201 -32.92 -8.96 -17.12
C SER A 201 -31.63 -8.45 -16.46
N PRO A 202 -30.44 -8.93 -16.85
CA PRO A 202 -29.19 -8.40 -16.34
C PRO A 202 -28.98 -7.02 -16.98
N LEU A 203 -29.03 -5.97 -16.17
CA LEU A 203 -28.45 -4.69 -16.58
C LEU A 203 -26.93 -4.91 -16.74
N LEU A 204 -26.52 -5.02 -18.00
CA LEU A 204 -25.16 -5.00 -18.54
C LEU A 204 -24.11 -5.84 -17.80
N TYR A 205 -24.05 -7.13 -18.17
CA TYR A 205 -22.79 -7.88 -18.20
C TYR A 205 -22.02 -7.45 -19.47
N GLU A 206 -21.16 -6.44 -19.38
CA GLU A 206 -20.07 -6.27 -20.34
C GLU A 206 -18.74 -6.59 -19.63
N ASN A 207 -18.05 -7.63 -20.11
CA ASN A 207 -16.69 -8.02 -19.72
C ASN A 207 -16.46 -8.55 -18.28
N GLY A 208 -17.47 -9.17 -17.65
CA GLY A 208 -17.28 -9.91 -16.40
C GLY A 208 -17.07 -9.05 -15.14
N ASN A 209 -17.36 -7.75 -15.23
CA ASN A 209 -17.38 -6.83 -14.10
C ASN A 209 -18.82 -6.37 -13.83
N CYS A 210 -19.39 -6.70 -12.67
CA CYS A 210 -20.72 -6.21 -12.30
C CYS A 210 -20.68 -4.73 -11.92
N LEU A 211 -21.46 -3.90 -12.62
CA LEU A 211 -21.68 -2.50 -12.29
C LEU A 211 -22.64 -2.36 -11.09
N ARG A 212 -22.02 -2.49 -9.91
CA ARG A 212 -22.32 -1.95 -8.57
C ARG A 212 -23.71 -1.97 -7.93
N GLN A 213 -24.87 -1.96 -8.60
CA GLN A 213 -26.17 -1.97 -7.88
C GLN A 213 -27.30 -2.63 -8.67
N ILE A 214 -28.11 -3.45 -8.00
CA ILE A 214 -29.32 -4.09 -8.57
C ILE A 214 -30.50 -3.82 -7.63
N ILE A 215 -31.64 -3.41 -8.19
CA ILE A 215 -32.93 -3.42 -7.49
C ILE A 215 -33.56 -4.78 -7.75
N CYS A 216 -33.85 -5.54 -6.70
CA CYS A 216 -34.46 -6.86 -6.78
C CYS A 216 -35.86 -6.83 -6.16
N ASP A 217 -36.84 -7.44 -6.83
CA ASP A 217 -38.22 -7.62 -6.35
C ASP A 217 -38.34 -8.71 -5.24
N ALA A 218 -37.21 -9.20 -4.74
CA ALA A 218 -37.08 -10.09 -3.60
C ALA A 218 -35.64 -10.06 -3.07
N CYS A 219 -35.46 -9.98 -1.75
CA CYS A 219 -34.15 -9.87 -1.09
C CYS A 219 -33.43 -11.21 -0.86
N ASN A 220 -33.83 -12.22 -1.63
CA ASN A 220 -33.26 -13.56 -1.57
C ASN A 220 -31.81 -13.73 -2.09
N PRO A 221 -31.17 -12.79 -2.84
CA PRO A 221 -29.79 -12.99 -3.28
C PRO A 221 -28.72 -12.67 -2.23
N ILE A 222 -29.05 -12.26 -1.01
CA ILE A 222 -28.03 -11.85 -0.01
C ILE A 222 -27.04 -13.00 0.22
N GLY A 223 -25.74 -12.71 0.08
CA GLY A 223 -24.67 -13.70 0.20
C GLY A 223 -24.43 -14.55 -1.05
N ASN A 224 -25.30 -14.52 -2.06
CA ASN A 224 -25.04 -15.21 -3.33
C ASN A 224 -23.91 -14.53 -4.10
N LYS A 225 -23.17 -15.34 -4.87
CA LYS A 225 -22.07 -14.84 -5.70
C LYS A 225 -22.61 -13.90 -6.78
N CYS A 226 -22.03 -12.72 -6.87
CA CYS A 226 -22.28 -11.76 -7.94
C CYS A 226 -21.04 -11.57 -8.84
N GLY A 227 -19.91 -12.19 -8.50
CA GLY A 227 -18.68 -12.14 -9.28
C GLY A 227 -17.59 -13.02 -8.66
N THR A 228 -16.40 -13.01 -9.27
CA THR A 228 -15.24 -13.70 -8.70
C THR A 228 -14.82 -13.01 -7.41
N ASN A 229 -14.85 -13.77 -6.30
CA ASN A 229 -14.61 -13.26 -4.95
C ASN A 229 -15.58 -12.15 -4.50
N MET A 230 -16.80 -12.13 -5.06
CA MET A 230 -17.79 -11.13 -4.73
C MET A 230 -19.14 -11.74 -4.37
N VAL A 231 -19.85 -11.13 -3.43
CA VAL A 231 -21.19 -11.51 -2.99
C VAL A 231 -22.13 -10.30 -3.00
N PHE A 232 -23.43 -10.56 -3.15
CA PHE A 232 -24.42 -9.52 -2.98
C PHE A 232 -24.58 -9.16 -1.50
N ASP A 233 -24.50 -7.87 -1.21
CA ASP A 233 -24.72 -7.26 0.08
C ASP A 233 -25.92 -6.31 0.03
N LEU A 234 -26.67 -6.24 1.13
CA LEU A 234 -27.90 -5.46 1.23
C LEU A 234 -27.56 -4.00 1.53
N VAL A 235 -27.90 -3.09 0.62
CA VAL A 235 -27.71 -1.65 0.82
C VAL A 235 -28.92 -1.03 1.50
N TYR A 236 -30.12 -1.41 1.07
CA TYR A 236 -31.38 -0.89 1.55
C TYR A 236 -32.49 -1.90 1.32
N GLU A 237 -33.40 -2.05 2.28
CA GLU A 237 -34.62 -2.82 2.15
C GLU A 237 -35.81 -1.88 2.38
N ASN A 238 -36.79 -1.94 1.49
CA ASN A 238 -38.02 -1.17 1.65
C ASN A 238 -38.82 -1.72 2.84
N HIS A 239 -39.62 -0.87 3.51
CA HIS A 239 -40.40 -1.28 4.69
C HIS A 239 -41.39 -2.43 4.43
N SER A 240 -41.80 -2.65 3.17
CA SER A 240 -42.67 -3.77 2.82
C SER A 240 -41.93 -5.10 2.63
N GLY A 241 -40.58 -5.09 2.55
CA GLY A 241 -39.77 -6.27 2.21
C GLY A 241 -39.84 -6.70 0.74
N ASP A 242 -40.67 -6.03 -0.08
CA ASP A 242 -40.90 -6.41 -1.47
C ASP A 242 -39.77 -5.96 -2.41
N SER A 243 -38.95 -5.02 -1.98
CA SER A 243 -37.84 -4.54 -2.79
C SER A 243 -36.63 -4.19 -1.94
N CYS A 244 -35.46 -4.47 -2.49
CA CYS A 244 -34.20 -4.04 -1.93
C CYS A 244 -33.24 -3.59 -3.00
N LEU A 245 -32.34 -2.71 -2.55
CA LEU A 245 -31.15 -2.32 -3.26
C LEU A 245 -30.01 -3.19 -2.76
N MET A 246 -29.38 -3.92 -3.66
CA MET A 246 -28.23 -4.76 -3.37
C MET A 246 -27.00 -4.23 -4.11
N ARG A 247 -25.81 -4.45 -3.56
CA ARG A 247 -24.52 -4.15 -4.18
C ARG A 247 -23.64 -5.38 -4.20
N CYS A 248 -22.87 -5.54 -5.27
CA CYS A 248 -21.84 -6.56 -5.36
C CYS A 248 -20.58 -6.08 -4.62
N VAL A 249 -20.19 -6.75 -3.54
CA VAL A 249 -19.01 -6.43 -2.71
C VAL A 249 -18.05 -7.61 -2.65
N CYS A 250 -16.79 -7.38 -2.29
CA CYS A 250 -15.86 -8.46 -2.02
C CYS A 250 -16.39 -9.37 -0.91
N ASN A 251 -16.25 -10.69 -1.07
CA ASN A 251 -16.56 -11.63 0.00
C ASN A 251 -15.61 -11.43 1.19
N SER A 252 -15.92 -12.03 2.33
CA SER A 252 -15.15 -11.90 3.58
C SER A 252 -13.68 -12.33 3.47
N GLU A 253 -13.33 -13.11 2.44
CA GLU A 253 -11.97 -13.64 2.22
C GLU A 253 -11.17 -12.78 1.22
N SER A 254 -11.74 -11.72 0.66
CA SER A 254 -11.12 -10.91 -0.39
C SER A 254 -11.19 -9.41 -0.13
N VAL A 255 -10.34 -8.67 -0.81
CA VAL A 255 -10.20 -7.22 -0.68
C VAL A 255 -10.31 -6.55 -2.05
N ASP A 256 -10.99 -5.41 -2.12
CA ASP A 256 -11.05 -4.59 -3.33
C ASP A 256 -9.69 -3.90 -3.52
N VAL A 257 -8.96 -4.29 -4.56
CA VAL A 257 -7.63 -3.74 -4.83
C VAL A 257 -7.62 -2.65 -5.91
N ASN A 258 -8.68 -2.52 -6.71
CA ASN A 258 -8.70 -1.63 -7.89
C ASN A 258 -10.14 -1.37 -8.36
N ASP A 259 -10.89 -0.59 -7.57
CA ASP A 259 -12.20 -0.04 -7.96
C ASP A 259 -13.21 -1.11 -8.43
N GLY A 260 -13.35 -2.17 -7.64
CA GLY A 260 -14.28 -3.28 -7.89
C GLY A 260 -13.61 -4.61 -8.23
N ARG A 261 -12.28 -4.72 -8.15
CA ARG A 261 -11.58 -6.00 -8.35
C ARG A 261 -11.23 -6.64 -7.01
N CYS A 262 -11.89 -7.75 -6.68
CA CYS A 262 -11.64 -8.48 -5.44
C CYS A 262 -10.55 -9.54 -5.62
N ILE A 263 -9.52 -9.46 -4.77
CA ILE A 263 -8.44 -10.47 -4.70
C ILE A 263 -8.49 -11.11 -3.31
N GLU A 264 -8.29 -12.42 -3.24
CA GLU A 264 -8.19 -13.14 -1.97
C GLU A 264 -7.11 -12.51 -1.08
N SER A 265 -7.45 -12.31 0.19
CA SER A 265 -6.58 -11.71 1.20
C SER A 265 -5.28 -12.51 1.37
N SER A 266 -5.34 -13.82 1.15
CA SER A 266 -4.19 -14.74 1.15
C SER A 266 -3.12 -14.41 0.11
N LEU A 267 -3.50 -13.76 -1.00
CA LEU A 267 -2.60 -13.36 -2.09
C LEU A 267 -1.97 -11.98 -1.86
N ILE A 268 -2.43 -11.25 -0.85
CA ILE A 268 -1.88 -9.95 -0.46
C ILE A 268 -0.66 -10.22 0.43
N ASN A 269 0.53 -10.03 -0.13
CA ASN A 269 1.79 -10.09 0.58
C ASN A 269 2.51 -8.74 0.49
N GLU A 270 3.56 -8.56 1.29
CA GLU A 270 4.35 -7.33 1.30
C GLU A 270 4.98 -6.98 -0.06
N LYS A 271 5.06 -7.91 -1.01
CA LYS A 271 5.56 -7.64 -2.37
C LYS A 271 4.46 -7.18 -3.33
N THR A 272 3.21 -7.61 -3.10
CA THR A 272 2.07 -7.18 -3.90
C THR A 272 1.46 -5.87 -3.40
N MET A 273 1.49 -5.62 -2.09
CA MET A 273 1.02 -4.38 -1.47
C MET A 273 1.61 -3.11 -2.10
N PRO A 274 2.95 -2.99 -2.29
CA PRO A 274 3.55 -1.84 -2.93
C PRO A 274 3.12 -1.70 -4.38
N LYS A 275 2.76 -2.75 -5.12
CA LYS A 275 2.28 -2.53 -6.50
C LYS A 275 0.87 -1.93 -6.55
N PHE A 276 0.02 -2.27 -5.59
CA PHE A 276 -1.35 -1.75 -5.51
C PHE A 276 -1.41 -0.37 -4.86
N ILE A 277 -0.59 -0.14 -3.84
CA ILE A 277 -0.51 1.12 -3.10
C ILE A 277 0.46 2.08 -3.85
N ALA A 278 1.62 1.64 -4.33
CA ALA A 278 2.60 2.52 -4.99
C ALA A 278 2.24 3.02 -6.39
N ARG A 279 1.14 2.56 -7.02
CA ARG A 279 0.56 3.33 -8.15
C ARG A 279 0.02 4.70 -7.72
N ARG A 280 -0.19 4.94 -6.41
CA ARG A 280 -0.54 6.25 -5.83
C ARG A 280 0.36 6.70 -4.66
N TYR A 281 1.13 5.81 -4.03
CA TYR A 281 2.04 6.10 -2.89
C TYR A 281 3.48 5.70 -3.22
N ILE A 282 4.21 6.54 -3.95
CA ILE A 282 5.67 6.53 -3.86
C ILE A 282 6.04 7.79 -3.10
N THR A 283 5.97 7.71 -1.78
CA THR A 283 7.04 8.11 -0.86
C THR A 283 6.59 7.98 0.59
N GLU A 284 7.54 7.65 1.47
CA GLU A 284 7.41 7.51 2.93
C GLU A 284 7.17 6.11 3.52
N GLU A 285 8.02 5.12 3.22
CA GLU A 285 8.34 4.04 4.17
C GLU A 285 9.82 3.60 4.04
N ARG A 286 10.76 4.45 4.50
CA ARG A 286 12.16 4.02 4.74
C ARG A 286 12.85 4.71 5.92
N ILE A 287 12.11 5.41 6.80
CA ILE A 287 12.69 6.28 7.84
C ILE A 287 12.57 5.71 9.28
N GLU A 288 11.89 4.58 9.52
CA GLU A 288 11.76 4.02 10.89
C GLU A 288 12.53 2.70 11.14
N PHE A 289 13.42 2.25 10.25
CA PHE A 289 14.13 0.98 10.43
C PHE A 289 15.53 1.08 11.04
N GLU A 290 16.10 2.28 11.26
CA GLU A 290 17.48 2.43 11.78
C GLU A 290 17.61 2.79 13.27
N LEU A 291 16.50 2.91 14.02
CA LEU A 291 16.54 3.08 15.47
C LEU A 291 16.47 1.72 16.18
N ARG A 292 17.57 0.96 16.14
CA ARG A 292 18.02 -0.09 17.11
C ARG A 292 19.07 -1.00 16.47
N ILE A 293 20.29 -0.48 16.27
CA ILE A 293 21.51 -1.31 16.25
C ILE A 293 22.41 -0.80 17.38
N THR A 294 21.89 -0.89 18.60
CA THR A 294 22.63 -0.75 19.86
C THR A 294 21.98 -1.66 20.89
N ASP A 295 21.90 -2.96 20.58
CA ASP A 295 21.87 -4.05 21.56
C ASP A 295 21.89 -5.39 20.81
N GLY A 296 22.95 -6.17 21.04
CA GLY A 296 23.30 -7.38 20.29
C GLY A 296 22.40 -8.59 20.52
N THR A 297 21.10 -8.49 20.26
CA THR A 297 20.18 -9.64 20.26
C THR A 297 19.28 -9.65 19.01
N THR A 298 19.71 -10.42 18.01
CA THR A 298 18.96 -10.68 16.78
C THR A 298 17.86 -11.72 17.02
N ARG A 299 16.61 -11.26 17.20
CA ARG A 299 15.42 -12.08 16.98
C ARG A 299 14.52 -11.40 15.95
N SER A 300 14.38 -12.04 14.79
CA SER A 300 13.52 -11.59 13.69
C SER A 300 12.05 -11.48 14.15
N PRO A 301 11.33 -10.37 13.89
CA PRO A 301 9.90 -10.27 14.18
C PRO A 301 9.10 -11.14 13.20
N ARG A 302 8.34 -12.11 13.72
CA ARG A 302 7.30 -12.82 12.96
C ARG A 302 6.03 -11.97 12.95
N TYR A 303 5.56 -11.58 11.76
CA TYR A 303 4.23 -11.01 11.58
C TYR A 303 3.22 -12.16 11.40
N PHE A 304 2.11 -12.09 12.13
CA PHE A 304 0.95 -12.97 11.95
C PHE A 304 -0.24 -12.13 11.51
N TYR A 305 -0.84 -12.45 10.37
CA TYR A 305 -2.11 -11.90 9.94
C TYR A 305 -3.23 -12.73 10.59
N LEU A 306 -3.98 -12.13 11.52
CA LEU A 306 -5.22 -12.69 12.05
C LEU A 306 -6.39 -12.05 11.32
N ALA A 307 -7.00 -12.79 10.40
CA ALA A 307 -8.36 -12.50 9.94
C ALA A 307 -9.32 -12.93 11.06
N GLN A 308 -9.92 -11.97 11.76
CA GLN A 308 -11.01 -12.27 12.69
C GLN A 308 -12.33 -12.23 11.91
N THR A 309 -12.97 -13.40 11.85
CA THR A 309 -14.36 -13.59 11.45
C THR A 309 -15.25 -13.06 12.59
N ILE A 310 -16.14 -12.13 12.28
CA ILE A 310 -17.39 -11.92 13.03
C ILE A 310 -18.50 -12.45 12.13
#